data_AF-A0A9W6DFW0-F1
#
_entry.id   AF-A0A9W6DFW0-F1
#
_cell.length_a   1.000
_cell.length_b   1.000
_cell.length_c   1.000
_cell.angle_alpha   90.00
_cell.angle_beta   90.00
_cell.angle_gamma   90.00
#
_symmetry.space_group_name_H-M   'P 1'
#
loop_
_entity.id
_entity.type
_entity.pdbx_description
1 polymer ?
#
loop_
_entity_poly.entity_id
_entity_poly.type
_entity_poly.pdbx_seq_one_letter_code
_entity_poly.pdbx_strand_id
1 'polypeptide(L)' 'MSSKKMGRPTSDPKPHSLHVRVNDSELNILDEYCKKNDKTRAQGIRDGINTLKDK' A
#
# COMPACT_ATOMS: atom_id res chain seq x y z
N MET A 1 8.46 4.50 -36.82
CA MET A 1 7.59 3.65 -36.00
C MET A 1 7.32 4.37 -34.69
N SER A 2 6.11 4.88 -34.50
CA SER A 2 5.75 5.73 -33.36
C SER A 2 5.67 4.90 -32.08
N SER A 3 6.36 5.31 -31.02
CA SER A 3 6.32 4.60 -29.74
C SER A 3 4.89 4.64 -29.18
N LYS A 4 4.32 3.47 -28.89
CA LYS A 4 3.01 3.37 -28.23
C LYS A 4 3.11 4.16 -26.92
N LYS A 5 2.21 5.14 -26.74
CA LYS A 5 2.02 5.81 -25.44
C LYS A 5 1.82 4.70 -24.40
N MET A 6 2.73 4.61 -23.44
CA MET A 6 2.64 3.67 -22.34
C MET A 6 1.33 3.97 -21.60
N GLY A 7 0.31 3.14 -21.79
CA GLY A 7 -0.92 3.22 -21.01
C GLY A 7 -0.64 2.96 -19.54
N ARG A 8 -1.67 3.06 -18.69
CA ARG A 8 -1.59 2.63 -17.28
C ARG A 8 -0.95 1.24 -17.25
N PRO A 9 0.11 1.01 -16.45
CA PRO A 9 0.81 -0.27 -16.44
C PRO A 9 -0.19 -1.43 -16.26
N THR A 10 -0.31 -2.26 -17.29
CA THR A 10 -1.34 -3.31 -17.39
C THR A 10 -1.04 -4.50 -16.47
N SER A 11 0.17 -4.59 -15.92
CA SER A 11 0.66 -5.75 -15.18
C SER A 11 0.22 -5.81 -13.70
N ASP A 12 -0.16 -4.69 -13.08
CA ASP A 12 -0.69 -4.66 -11.72
C ASP A 12 -1.55 -3.40 -11.52
N PRO A 13 -2.74 -3.34 -12.15
CA PRO A 13 -3.67 -2.30 -11.82
C PRO A 13 -3.99 -2.43 -10.32
N LYS A 14 -3.95 -1.32 -9.60
CA LYS A 14 -4.50 -1.20 -8.23
C LYS A 14 -5.91 -0.61 -8.37
N PRO A 15 -6.95 -1.42 -8.67
CA PRO A 15 -8.28 -0.92 -8.96
C PRO A 15 -9.04 -0.51 -7.70
N HIS A 16 -8.69 -1.08 -6.54
CA HIS A 16 -9.41 -0.85 -5.30
C HIS A 16 -8.76 0.27 -4.49
N SER A 17 -9.59 1.25 -4.09
CA SER A 17 -9.23 2.27 -3.11
C SER A 17 -9.81 1.86 -1.76
N LEU A 18 -8.99 1.92 -0.71
CA LEU A 18 -9.39 1.59 0.65
C LEU A 18 -9.49 2.90 1.45
N HIS A 19 -10.68 3.23 1.93
CA HIS A 19 -10.89 4.37 2.83
C HIS A 19 -11.32 3.82 4.20
N VAL A 20 -10.38 3.72 5.13
CA VAL A 20 -10.63 3.21 6.48
C VAL A 20 -10.29 4.29 7.49
N ARG A 21 -11.16 4.47 8.48
CA ARG A 21 -10.89 5.30 9.64
C ARG A 21 -10.18 4.44 10.67
N VAL A 22 -9.05 4.93 11.15
CA VAL A 22 -8.25 4.30 12.19
C VAL A 22 -8.18 5.22 13.40
N ASN A 23 -7.99 4.63 14.58
CA ASN A 23 -7.74 5.37 15.80
C ASN A 23 -6.25 5.78 15.92
N ASP A 24 -5.92 6.65 16.89
CA ASP A 24 -4.55 7.15 17.06
C ASP A 24 -3.54 6.03 17.36
N SER A 25 -3.97 4.99 18.07
CA SER A 25 -3.13 3.84 18.39
C SER A 25 -2.75 3.04 17.14
N GLU A 26 -3.71 2.77 16.27
CA GLU A 26 -3.51 2.09 14.98
C GLU A 26 -2.63 2.91 14.05
N LEU A 27 -2.82 4.23 14.04
CA LEU A 27 -1.99 5.15 13.26
C LEU A 27 -0.53 5.15 13.74
N ASN A 28 -0.30 5.14 15.07
CA ASN A 28 1.04 5.06 15.64
C ASN A 28 1.74 3.75 15.28
N ILE A 29 1.04 2.60 15.38
CA ILE A 29 1.59 1.30 14.98
C ILE A 29 2.01 1.33 13.51
N LEU A 30 1.16 1.89 12.64
CA LEU A 30 1.48 2.02 11.21
C LEU A 30 2.69 2.93 10.98
N ASP A 31 2.75 4.08 11.64
CA ASP A 31 3.85 5.04 11.49
C ASP A 31 5.18 4.47 12.01
N GLU A 32 5.17 3.74 13.12
CA GLU A 32 6.34 3.02 13.63
C GLU A 32 6.81 1.93 12.65
N TYR A 33 5.87 1.14 12.13
CA TYR A 33 6.17 0.13 11.11
C TYR A 33 6.76 0.76 9.85
N CYS A 34 6.18 1.85 9.37
CA CYS A 34 6.65 2.59 8.21
C CYS A 34 8.04 3.18 8.42
N LYS A 35 8.31 3.77 9.60
CA LYS A 35 9.64 4.28 9.96
C LYS A 35 10.69 3.17 10.01
N LYS A 36 10.35 2.02 10.59
CA LYS A 36 11.29 0.88 10.73
C LYS A 36 11.68 0.26 9.39
N ASN A 37 10.74 0.25 8.43
CA ASN A 37 10.93 -0.40 7.14
C ASN A 37 11.26 0.58 6.00
N ASP A 38 11.37 1.88 6.29
CA ASP A 38 11.51 2.96 5.29
C ASP A 38 10.44 2.88 4.18
N LYS A 39 9.20 2.62 4.59
CA LYS A 39 8.05 2.42 3.68
C LYS A 39 7.05 3.54 3.81
N THR A 40 6.41 3.86 2.68
CA THR A 40 5.25 4.77 2.69
C THR A 40 4.09 4.16 3.47
N ARG A 41 3.23 4.99 4.07
CA ARG A 41 1.99 4.54 4.75
C ARG A 41 1.16 3.59 3.89
N ALA A 42 1.06 3.87 2.59
CA ALA A 42 0.34 3.03 1.64
C ALA A 42 0.98 1.64 1.44
N GLN A 43 2.31 1.52 1.47
CA GLN A 43 2.99 0.23 1.46
C GLN A 43 2.86 -0.48 2.81
N GLY A 44 2.99 0.24 3.93
CA GLY A 44 2.80 -0.33 5.27
C GLY A 44 1.43 -0.97 5.45
N ILE A 45 0.37 -0.32 4.98
CA ILE A 45 -0.99 -0.89 5.00
C ILE A 45 -1.07 -2.15 4.13
N ARG A 46 -0.47 -2.14 2.92
CA ARG A 46 -0.46 -3.32 2.04
C ARG A 46 0.30 -4.49 2.64
N ASP A 47 1.44 -4.23 3.26
CA ASP A 47 2.24 -5.25 3.92
C ASP A 47 1.52 -5.81 5.15
N GLY A 48 0.85 -4.95 5.92
CA GLY A 48 -0.02 -5.36 7.03
C GLY A 48 -1.21 -6.22 6.56
N ILE A 49 -1.78 -5.95 5.39
CA ILE A 49 -2.82 -6.81 4.79
C ILE A 49 -2.20 -8.14 4.33
N ASN A 50 -1.01 -8.13 3.73
CA ASN A 50 -0.33 -9.35 3.29
C ASN A 50 0.05 -10.27 4.46
N THR A 51 0.44 -9.73 5.62
CA THR A 51 0.73 -10.54 6.82
C THR A 51 -0.51 -11.21 7.42
N LEU A 52 -1.73 -10.74 7.10
CA LEU A 52 -2.97 -11.44 7.46
C LEU A 52 -3.20 -12.72 6.64
N LYS A 53 -2.51 -12.88 5.50
CA LYS A 53 -2.66 -14.06 4.62
C LYS A 53 -2.03 -15.33 5.20
N ASP A 54 -1.00 -15.17 6.04
CA ASP A 54 -0.25 -16.27 6.66
C ASP A 54 -0.78 -16.63 8.06
N LYS A 55 -1.97 -16.13 8.44
CA LYS A 55 -2.58 -16.30 9.76
C LYS A 55 -3.91 -17.04 9.64
#